data_AF-A0A1J4TTT1-F1
#
_entry.id   AF-A0A1J4TTT1-F1
#
_cell.length_a   1.000
_cell.length_b   1.000
_cell.length_c   1.000
_cell.angle_alpha   90.00
_cell.angle_beta   90.00
_cell.angle_gamma   90.00
#
_symmetry.space_group_name_H-M   'P 1'
#
loop_
_entity.id
_entity.type
_entity.pdbx_description
1 polymer ?
#
loop_
_entity_poly.entity_id
_entity_poly.type
_entity_poly.pdbx_seq_one_letter_code
_entity_poly.pdbx_strand_id
1 'polypeptide(L)'
;MRYIIILLLITTLYGDGDKHYREYHINKELSHLNLSKEQNIQIKTILKEFRHNSKEFKNLKEDVEEKRKRLFTQENFDTDELNELNTILDEKAHAIENVFLKEIHMILTPQQRKRFIHYFDDWEVE
;
A
#
# COMPACT_ATOMS: atom_id res chain seq x y z
N MET A 1 -45.57 21.28 -3.74
CA MET A 1 -45.87 19.93 -3.20
C MET A 1 -45.14 18.91 -4.04
N ARG A 2 -44.17 18.19 -3.41
CA ARG A 2 -43.69 16.82 -3.71
C ARG A 2 -43.13 16.62 -5.15
N TYR A 3 -41.87 16.25 -5.36
CA TYR A 3 -41.17 15.13 -4.73
C TYR A 3 -39.68 15.45 -4.53
N ILE A 4 -39.26 15.31 -3.28
CA ILE A 4 -37.87 15.28 -2.84
C ILE A 4 -37.30 13.93 -3.28
N ILE A 5 -36.32 13.92 -4.18
CA ILE A 5 -35.51 12.75 -4.47
C ILE A 5 -34.38 12.74 -3.43
N ILE A 6 -34.69 12.22 -2.24
CA ILE A 6 -33.69 11.69 -1.30
C ILE A 6 -33.69 10.19 -1.56
N LEU A 7 -32.69 9.71 -2.30
CA LEU A 7 -32.45 8.28 -2.45
C LEU A 7 -30.96 8.03 -2.74
N LEU A 8 -30.17 7.93 -1.66
CA LEU A 8 -28.99 7.04 -1.49
C LEU A 8 -28.12 7.54 -0.33
N LEU A 9 -28.72 7.54 0.85
CA LEU A 9 -27.98 7.35 2.10
C LEU A 9 -28.61 6.12 2.75
N ILE A 10 -27.76 5.26 3.31
CA ILE A 10 -28.06 3.99 3.99
C ILE A 10 -28.02 2.75 3.07
N THR A 11 -26.81 2.31 2.73
CA THR A 11 -26.27 0.99 3.11
C THR A 11 -24.75 1.16 3.04
N THR A 12 -24.05 1.42 4.14
CA THR A 12 -23.37 0.36 4.89
C THR A 12 -23.13 0.81 6.34
N LEU A 13 -23.95 0.33 7.28
CA LEU A 13 -23.58 0.27 8.69
C LEU A 13 -23.90 -1.14 9.19
N TYR A 14 -22.82 -1.83 9.57
CA TYR A 14 -22.71 -3.00 10.44
C TYR A 14 -23.45 -4.28 10.05
N GLY A 15 -22.73 -5.13 9.30
CA GLY A 15 -22.67 -6.55 9.61
C GLY A 15 -21.58 -6.77 10.67
N ASP A 16 -21.99 -6.82 11.93
CA ASP A 16 -21.26 -7.54 12.97
C ASP A 16 -21.41 -9.03 12.64
N GLY A 17 -20.33 -9.64 12.18
CA GLY A 17 -20.33 -10.98 11.63
C GLY A 17 -18.92 -11.33 11.22
N ASP A 18 -18.16 -11.83 12.19
CA ASP A 18 -16.85 -12.47 12.03
C ASP A 18 -16.03 -11.91 10.86
N LYS A 19 -15.48 -10.71 11.07
CA LYS A 19 -14.22 -10.41 10.40
C LYS A 19 -13.15 -11.29 11.04
N HIS A 20 -13.11 -12.55 10.61
CA HIS A 20 -11.84 -13.19 10.32
C HIS A 20 -11.14 -12.33 9.27
N TYR A 21 -10.62 -11.17 9.68
CA TYR A 21 -9.33 -10.75 9.19
C TYR A 21 -8.45 -11.93 9.55
N ARG A 22 -8.22 -12.80 8.58
CA ARG A 22 -6.93 -13.48 8.53
C ARG A 22 -5.95 -12.32 8.43
N GLU A 23 -5.54 -11.84 9.60
CA GLU A 23 -4.22 -11.30 9.82
C GLU A 23 -3.29 -12.34 9.21
N TYR A 24 -3.04 -12.19 7.91
CA TYR A 24 -1.79 -12.62 7.34
C TYR A 24 -0.75 -11.70 7.98
N HIS A 25 -0.45 -11.98 9.26
CA HIS A 25 0.86 -11.74 9.83
C HIS A 25 1.83 -12.66 9.10
N ILE A 26 1.95 -12.50 7.78
CA ILE A 26 3.22 -12.75 7.15
C ILE A 26 4.05 -11.62 7.70
N ASN A 27 4.63 -11.89 8.87
CA ASN A 27 5.66 -11.09 9.50
C ASN A 27 6.54 -10.66 8.34
N LYS A 28 6.58 -9.35 8.02
CA LYS A 28 7.46 -8.73 7.01
C LYS A 28 8.92 -8.90 7.44
N GLU A 29 9.30 -10.15 7.59
CA GLU A 29 10.50 -10.73 8.14
C GLU A 29 10.88 -11.83 7.16
N LEU A 30 12.06 -11.69 6.60
CA LEU A 30 12.58 -12.60 5.59
C LEU A 30 13.21 -13.86 6.24
N SER A 31 12.66 -14.31 7.37
CA SER A 31 13.16 -15.42 8.17
C SER A 31 13.10 -16.75 7.41
N HIS A 32 12.10 -16.94 6.56
CA HIS A 32 11.94 -18.10 5.68
C HIS A 32 13.04 -18.25 4.61
N LEU A 33 13.87 -17.22 4.40
CA LEU A 33 14.94 -17.25 3.39
C LEU A 33 16.26 -17.85 3.90
N ASN A 34 16.36 -18.20 5.18
CA ASN A 34 17.59 -18.72 5.80
C ASN A 34 18.80 -17.84 5.46
N LEU A 35 18.69 -16.55 5.75
CA LEU A 35 19.68 -15.53 5.42
C LEU A 35 20.97 -15.74 6.21
N SER A 36 22.13 -15.47 5.58
CA SER A 36 23.39 -15.41 6.30
C SER A 36 23.39 -14.24 7.30
N LYS A 37 24.33 -14.24 8.26
CA LYS A 37 24.46 -13.13 9.22
C LYS A 37 24.66 -11.79 8.51
N GLU A 38 25.46 -11.78 7.45
CA GLU A 38 25.73 -10.58 6.64
C GLU A 38 24.47 -10.11 5.89
N GLN A 39 23.77 -11.04 5.23
CA GLN A 39 22.51 -10.73 4.54
C GLN A 39 21.46 -10.15 5.51
N ASN A 40 21.37 -10.71 6.73
CA ASN A 40 20.46 -10.21 7.75
C ASN A 40 20.74 -8.76 8.17
N ILE A 41 22.00 -8.35 8.24
CA ILE A 41 22.36 -6.97 8.60
C ILE A 41 21.91 -6.02 7.49
N GLN A 42 22.21 -6.36 6.24
CA GLN A 42 21.86 -5.53 5.08
C GLN A 42 20.34 -5.44 4.89
N ILE A 43 19.62 -6.56 5.00
CA ILE A 43 18.16 -6.62 4.90
C ILE A 43 17.48 -5.80 6.00
N LYS A 44 18.01 -5.77 7.22
CA LYS A 44 17.45 -4.92 8.28
C LYS A 44 17.47 -3.44 7.91
N THR A 45 18.52 -2.98 7.24
CA THR A 45 18.61 -1.59 6.76
C THR A 45 17.55 -1.33 5.69
N ILE A 46 17.43 -2.22 4.70
CA ILE A 46 16.43 -2.12 3.63
C ILE A 46 15.01 -2.10 4.21
N LEU A 47 14.69 -3.00 5.15
CA LEU A 47 13.37 -3.04 5.78
C LEU A 47 13.07 -1.78 6.59
N LYS A 48 14.09 -1.17 7.20
CA LYS A 48 13.93 0.10 7.92
C LYS A 48 13.57 1.24 6.95
N GLU A 49 14.26 1.32 5.82
CA GLU A 49 13.99 2.31 4.79
C GLU A 49 12.63 2.10 4.14
N PHE A 50 12.29 0.87 3.76
CA PHE A 50 10.98 0.52 3.22
C PHE A 50 9.84 0.94 4.17
N ARG A 51 9.96 0.65 5.47
CA ARG A 51 8.98 1.06 6.49
C ARG A 51 8.87 2.57 6.64
N HIS A 52 10.00 3.28 6.56
CA HIS A 52 10.02 4.73 6.60
C HIS A 52 9.28 5.32 5.40
N ASN A 53 9.62 4.87 4.19
CA ASN A 53 8.99 5.31 2.95
C ASN A 53 7.49 4.94 2.90
N SER A 54 7.11 3.76 3.38
CA SER A 54 5.70 3.35 3.50
C SER A 54 4.91 4.27 4.44
N LYS A 55 5.55 4.75 5.53
CA LYS A 55 4.92 5.72 6.43
C LYS A 55 4.73 7.07 5.75
N GLU A 56 5.71 7.54 4.98
CA GLU A 56 5.57 8.77 4.20
C GLU A 56 4.46 8.66 3.14
N PHE A 57 4.39 7.52 2.46
CA PHE A 57 3.31 7.22 1.52
C PHE A 57 1.93 7.30 2.17
N LYS A 58 1.77 6.75 3.38
CA LYS A 58 0.51 6.86 4.13
C LYS A 58 0.08 8.32 4.36
N ASN A 59 1.02 9.19 4.74
CA ASN A 59 0.71 10.60 4.92
C ASN A 59 0.29 11.27 3.60
N LEU A 60 0.99 10.96 2.50
CA LEU A 60 0.63 11.44 1.16
C LEU A 60 -0.77 10.98 0.76
N LYS A 61 -1.12 9.72 1.05
CA LYS A 61 -2.45 9.16 0.80
C LYS A 61 -3.54 9.91 1.56
N GLU A 62 -3.32 10.20 2.84
CA GLU A 62 -4.24 11.01 3.65
C GLU A 62 -4.45 12.41 3.03
N ASP A 63 -3.37 13.08 2.59
CA ASP A 63 -3.45 14.38 1.91
C ASP A 63 -4.22 14.31 0.58
N VAL A 64 -3.98 13.27 -0.23
CA VAL A 64 -4.68 13.04 -1.50
C VAL A 64 -6.16 12.74 -1.26
N GLU A 65 -6.50 11.96 -0.24
CA GLU A 65 -7.90 11.69 0.12
C GLU A 65 -8.66 12.98 0.47
N GLU A 66 -8.04 13.89 1.21
CA GLU A 66 -8.65 15.20 1.50
C GLU A 66 -8.83 16.04 0.24
N LYS A 67 -7.89 16.01 -0.71
CA LYS A 67 -8.05 16.69 -2.01
C LYS A 67 -9.17 16.08 -2.84
N ARG A 68 -9.25 14.74 -2.94
CA ARG A 68 -10.34 14.05 -3.66
C ARG A 68 -11.71 14.38 -3.07
N LYS A 69 -11.83 14.44 -1.74
CA LYS A 69 -13.08 14.87 -1.06
C LYS A 69 -13.47 16.28 -1.48
N ARG A 70 -12.52 17.23 -1.50
CA ARG A 70 -12.78 18.61 -1.94
C ARG A 70 -13.23 18.66 -3.40
N LEU A 71 -12.54 17.96 -4.29
CA LEU A 71 -12.87 17.85 -5.71
C LEU A 71 -14.32 17.36 -5.91
N PHE A 72 -14.77 16.38 -5.13
CA PHE A 72 -16.13 15.86 -5.21
C PHE A 72 -17.22 16.83 -4.71
N THR A 73 -16.83 17.84 -3.92
CA THR A 73 -17.75 18.86 -3.39
C THR A 73 -17.81 20.13 -4.24
N GLN A 74 -16.99 20.24 -5.28
CA GLN A 74 -17.01 21.36 -6.21
C GLN A 74 -18.22 21.30 -7.15
N GLU A 75 -18.62 22.45 -7.69
CA GLU A 75 -19.74 22.53 -8.65
C GLU A 75 -19.44 21.77 -9.95
N ASN A 76 -18.18 21.79 -10.40
CA ASN A 76 -17.69 21.04 -11.54
C ASN A 76 -16.67 20.00 -11.05
N PHE A 77 -16.86 18.76 -11.50
CA PHE A 77 -15.95 17.67 -11.19
C PHE A 77 -14.84 17.59 -12.23
N ASP A 78 -13.62 17.96 -11.83
CA ASP A 78 -12.43 17.88 -12.69
C ASP A 78 -11.85 16.46 -12.68
N THR A 79 -12.07 15.73 -13.77
CA THR A 79 -11.54 14.37 -13.91
C THR A 79 -10.03 14.33 -14.10
N ASP A 80 -9.43 15.39 -14.64
CA ASP A 80 -8.00 15.45 -14.89
C ASP A 80 -7.27 15.62 -13.56
N GLU A 81 -7.77 16.50 -12.67
CA GLU A 81 -7.26 16.62 -11.30
C GLU A 81 -7.38 15.29 -10.53
N LEU A 82 -8.50 14.58 -10.66
CA LEU A 82 -8.64 13.25 -10.03
C LEU A 82 -7.59 12.27 -10.56
N ASN A 83 -7.37 12.24 -11.87
CA ASN A 83 -6.39 11.35 -12.48
C ASN A 83 -4.97 11.67 -12.00
N GLU A 84 -4.59 12.94 -11.94
CA GLU A 84 -3.29 13.36 -11.40
C GLU A 84 -3.10 12.91 -9.95
N LEU A 85 -4.13 13.07 -9.11
CA LEU A 85 -4.11 12.60 -7.72
C LEU A 85 -3.94 11.09 -7.61
N ASN A 86 -4.56 10.31 -8.51
CA ASN A 86 -4.37 8.87 -8.57
C ASN A 86 -2.95 8.51 -8.99
N THR A 87 -2.46 9.11 -10.08
CA THR A 87 -1.12 8.87 -10.62
C THR A 87 -0.03 9.15 -9.59
N ILE A 88 -0.15 10.23 -8.81
CA ILE A 88 0.82 10.56 -7.75
C ILE A 88 0.93 9.43 -6.71
N LEU A 89 -0.18 8.80 -6.32
CA LEU A 89 -0.15 7.69 -5.38
C LEU A 89 0.47 6.45 -6.03
N ASP A 90 0.01 6.09 -7.23
CA ASP A 90 0.48 4.90 -7.94
C ASP A 90 1.99 4.97 -8.20
N GLU A 91 2.49 6.12 -8.68
CA GLU A 91 3.91 6.33 -8.93
C GLU A 91 4.73 6.24 -7.63
N LYS A 92 4.25 6.81 -6.53
CA LYS A 92 4.96 6.78 -5.25
C LYS A 92 5.01 5.36 -4.67
N ALA A 93 3.90 4.61 -4.71
CA ALA A 93 3.84 3.23 -4.26
C ALA A 93 4.83 2.36 -5.05
N HIS A 94 4.74 2.40 -6.38
CA HIS A 94 5.64 1.64 -7.26
C HIS A 94 7.11 2.04 -7.11
N ALA A 95 7.42 3.32 -6.87
CA ALA A 95 8.80 3.74 -6.62
C ALA A 95 9.36 3.06 -5.36
N ILE A 96 8.57 2.98 -4.28
CA ILE A 96 8.99 2.34 -3.02
C ILE A 96 9.18 0.84 -3.21
N GLU A 97 8.21 0.18 -3.84
CA GLU A 97 8.25 -1.26 -4.15
C GLU A 97 9.47 -1.61 -5.01
N ASN A 98 9.69 -0.87 -6.10
CA ASN A 98 10.79 -1.13 -7.02
C ASN A 98 12.16 -0.95 -6.36
N VAL A 99 12.33 0.06 -5.51
CA VAL A 99 13.57 0.25 -4.75
C VAL A 99 13.79 -0.95 -3.82
N PHE A 100 12.78 -1.31 -3.02
CA PHE A 100 12.87 -2.45 -2.11
C PHE A 100 13.22 -3.76 -2.86
N LEU A 101 12.50 -4.06 -3.93
CA LEU A 101 12.69 -5.28 -4.72
C LEU A 101 14.07 -5.34 -5.37
N LYS A 102 14.57 -4.21 -5.86
CA LYS A 102 15.93 -4.10 -6.42
C LYS A 102 16.99 -4.43 -5.37
N GLU A 103 16.88 -3.85 -4.18
CA GLU A 103 17.84 -4.05 -3.10
C GLU A 103 17.79 -5.49 -2.54
N ILE A 104 16.60 -6.03 -2.35
CA ILE A 104 16.41 -7.44 -1.98
C ILE A 104 17.02 -8.36 -3.04
N HIS A 105 16.75 -8.11 -4.31
CA HIS A 105 17.33 -8.88 -5.40
C HIS A 105 18.86 -8.88 -5.31
N MET A 106 19.51 -7.73 -5.08
CA MET A 106 20.97 -7.65 -5.00
C MET A 106 21.59 -8.51 -3.89
N ILE A 107 20.89 -8.67 -2.75
CA ILE A 107 21.40 -9.40 -1.58
C ILE A 107 21.10 -10.90 -1.65
N LEU A 108 19.92 -11.25 -2.15
CA LEU A 108 19.47 -12.64 -2.15
C LEU A 108 20.17 -13.45 -3.23
N THR A 109 20.51 -14.70 -2.90
CA THR A 109 20.96 -15.69 -3.87
C THR A 109 19.81 -16.10 -4.79
N PRO A 110 20.07 -16.67 -5.98
CA PRO A 110 19.01 -17.14 -6.89
C PRO A 110 18.00 -18.11 -6.22
N GLN A 111 18.46 -18.98 -5.33
CA GLN A 111 17.59 -19.91 -4.59
C GLN A 111 16.72 -19.19 -3.54
N GLN A 112 17.26 -18.17 -2.89
CA GLN A 112 16.48 -17.33 -1.96
C GLN A 112 15.45 -16.49 -2.71
N ARG A 113 15.78 -15.93 -3.88
CA ARG A 113 14.83 -15.19 -4.72
C ARG A 113 13.63 -16.04 -5.15
N LYS A 114 13.87 -17.32 -5.48
CA LYS A 114 12.80 -18.28 -5.77
C LYS A 114 11.87 -18.54 -4.58
N ARG A 115 12.38 -18.47 -3.35
CA ARG A 115 11.55 -18.58 -2.14
C ARG A 115 10.81 -17.28 -1.85
N PHE A 116 11.48 -16.15 -2.05
CA PHE A 116 10.93 -14.82 -1.84
C PHE A 116 9.70 -14.53 -2.69
N ILE A 117 9.70 -14.92 -3.98
CA ILE A 117 8.60 -14.61 -4.90
C ILE A 117 7.25 -15.24 -4.50
N HIS A 118 7.25 -16.25 -3.63
CA HIS A 118 5.99 -16.81 -3.09
C HIS A 118 5.25 -15.83 -2.16
N TYR A 119 5.95 -14.79 -1.71
CA TYR A 119 5.47 -13.74 -0.79
C TYR A 119 5.65 -12.36 -1.41
N PHE A 120 5.63 -12.26 -2.74
CA PHE A 120 5.94 -11.02 -3.46
C PHE A 120 4.88 -9.94 -3.18
N ASP A 121 3.61 -10.34 -3.24
CA ASP A 121 2.45 -9.45 -3.06
C ASP A 121 2.39 -8.85 -1.64
N ASP A 122 3.01 -9.49 -0.64
CA ASP A 122 3.08 -8.96 0.74
C ASP A 122 3.89 -7.65 0.85
N TRP A 123 4.61 -7.29 -0.22
CA TRP A 123 5.45 -6.09 -0.29
C TRP A 123 4.83 -4.94 -1.07
N GLU A 124 3.59 -5.12 -1.55
CA GLU A 124 2.80 -4.03 -2.12
C GLU A 124 2.58 -2.92 -1.07
N VAL A 125 2.58 -1.68 -1.54
CA VAL A 125 2.42 -0.46 -0.73
C VAL A 125 1.01 0.08 -0.94
N GLU A 126 0.19 -0.02 0.11
CA GLU A 126 -1.23 0.39 0.12
C GLU A 126 -1.53 1.50 1.14
#